data_AF-A0A3N0J3Q9-F1
#
_entry.id   AF-A0A3N0J3Q9-F1
#
_cell.length_a   1.000
_cell.length_b   1.000
_cell.length_c   1.000
_cell.angle_alpha   90.00
_cell.angle_beta   90.00
_cell.angle_gamma   90.00
#
_symmetry.space_group_name_H-M   'P 1'
#
loop_
_entity.id
_entity.type
_entity.pdbx_description
1 polymer ?
#
loop_
_entity_poly.entity_id
_entity_poly.type
_entity_poly.pdbx_seq_one_letter_code
_entity_poly.pdbx_strand_id
1 'polypeptide(L)'
;MILRSSVAHVRERLRDTRGFMLAEQLVSIIFIGLLCIAVAAGLGAAMSSYAKITLQTQADAMLSQAVEVVSNELVYALGVEDGSTKFTSATLHEQATLASGKENPGIWLKASSDSCLVPVENGLTPTLDNLEYNASTRTWTFGITINSGGKTLAGTTMTVKRIGS
;
A
#
# COMPACT_ATOMS: atom_id res chain seq x y z
N MET A 1 -84.71 0.70 -1.83
CA MET A 1 -84.01 -0.29 -2.68
C MET A 1 -82.64 0.21 -3.17
N ILE A 2 -82.41 1.52 -3.31
CA ILE A 2 -81.15 2.10 -3.85
C ILE A 2 -79.94 1.97 -2.89
N LEU A 3 -80.16 2.11 -1.57
CA LEU A 3 -79.09 2.09 -0.55
C LEU A 3 -78.31 0.75 -0.45
N ARG A 4 -78.96 -0.39 -0.77
CA ARG A 4 -78.31 -1.71 -0.75
C ARG A 4 -77.34 -1.92 -1.92
N SER A 5 -77.55 -1.24 -3.06
CA SER A 5 -76.71 -1.38 -4.26
C SER A 5 -75.36 -0.65 -4.12
N SER A 6 -75.34 0.49 -3.43
CA SER A 6 -74.13 1.28 -3.20
C SER A 6 -73.18 0.59 -2.21
N VAL A 7 -73.72 -0.05 -1.17
CA VAL A 7 -72.91 -0.80 -0.19
C VAL A 7 -72.28 -2.05 -0.82
N ALA A 8 -72.99 -2.72 -1.72
CA ALA A 8 -72.45 -3.87 -2.47
C ALA A 8 -71.28 -3.45 -3.38
N HIS A 9 -71.43 -2.36 -4.14
CA HIS A 9 -70.38 -1.84 -5.02
C HIS A 9 -69.09 -1.42 -4.27
N VAL A 10 -69.23 -0.76 -3.12
CA VAL A 10 -68.07 -0.35 -2.30
C VAL A 10 -67.35 -1.57 -1.72
N ARG A 11 -68.11 -2.60 -1.29
CA ARG A 11 -67.56 -3.84 -0.75
C ARG A 11 -66.85 -4.69 -1.80
N GLU A 12 -67.29 -4.62 -3.05
CA GLU A 12 -66.67 -5.29 -4.19
C GLU A 12 -65.40 -4.58 -4.67
N ARG A 13 -65.36 -3.24 -4.61
CA ARG A 13 -64.15 -2.43 -4.81
C ARG A 13 -63.08 -2.62 -3.73
N LEU A 14 -63.49 -2.88 -2.48
CA LEU A 14 -62.58 -3.21 -1.38
C LEU A 14 -62.06 -4.66 -1.45
N ARG A 15 -62.78 -5.56 -2.13
CA ARG A 15 -62.38 -6.96 -2.35
C ARG A 15 -61.61 -7.16 -3.66
N ASP A 16 -61.10 -6.07 -4.25
CA ASP A 16 -60.22 -6.13 -5.40
C ASP A 16 -58.78 -6.38 -4.95
N THR A 17 -58.44 -7.65 -4.73
CA THR A 17 -57.09 -8.12 -4.35
C THR A 17 -56.02 -7.75 -5.39
N ARG A 18 -56.42 -7.30 -6.59
CA ARG A 18 -55.50 -6.79 -7.63
C ARG A 18 -54.71 -5.57 -7.16
N GLY A 19 -55.31 -4.72 -6.32
CA GLY A 19 -54.60 -3.58 -5.71
C GLY A 19 -53.53 -4.01 -4.70
N PHE A 20 -53.73 -5.15 -4.02
CA PHE A 20 -52.77 -5.73 -3.08
C PHE A 20 -51.56 -6.36 -3.81
N MET A 21 -51.79 -7.03 -4.94
CA MET A 21 -50.71 -7.52 -5.83
C MET A 21 -49.86 -6.39 -6.41
N LEU A 22 -50.49 -5.29 -6.86
CA LEU A 22 -49.74 -4.13 -7.37
C LEU A 22 -48.95 -3.41 -6.29
N ALA A 23 -49.50 -3.29 -5.09
CA ALA A 23 -48.79 -2.70 -3.95
C ALA A 23 -47.59 -3.56 -3.51
N GLU A 24 -47.75 -4.89 -3.44
CA GLU A 24 -46.68 -5.82 -3.09
C GLU A 24 -45.56 -5.86 -4.15
N GLN A 25 -45.90 -5.80 -5.44
CA GLN A 25 -44.92 -5.65 -6.51
C GLN A 25 -44.21 -4.31 -6.46
N LEU A 26 -44.91 -3.22 -6.17
CA LEU A 26 -44.31 -1.89 -6.06
C LEU A 26 -43.34 -1.82 -4.88
N VAL A 27 -43.71 -2.39 -3.72
CA VAL A 27 -42.82 -2.52 -2.56
C VAL A 27 -41.61 -3.37 -2.91
N SER A 28 -41.78 -4.49 -3.61
CA SER A 28 -40.66 -5.35 -4.04
C SER A 28 -39.70 -4.62 -4.99
N ILE A 29 -40.21 -3.86 -5.96
CA ILE A 29 -39.39 -3.06 -6.88
C ILE A 29 -38.61 -1.98 -6.11
N ILE A 30 -39.26 -1.31 -5.16
CA ILE A 30 -38.59 -0.32 -4.30
C ILE A 30 -37.50 -1.00 -3.48
N PHE A 31 -37.78 -2.15 -2.85
CA PHE A 31 -36.78 -2.88 -2.08
C PHE A 31 -35.59 -3.32 -2.92
N ILE A 32 -35.82 -3.93 -4.08
CA ILE A 32 -34.75 -4.35 -4.99
C ILE A 32 -33.96 -3.13 -5.48
N GLY A 33 -34.64 -2.03 -5.84
CA GLY A 33 -34.00 -0.79 -6.27
C GLY A 33 -33.09 -0.18 -5.19
N LEU A 34 -33.58 -0.11 -3.95
CA LEU A 34 -32.80 0.36 -2.81
C LEU A 34 -31.62 -0.57 -2.50
N LEU A 35 -31.82 -1.88 -2.61
CA LEU A 35 -30.78 -2.88 -2.39
C LEU A 35 -29.68 -2.77 -3.46
N CYS A 36 -30.04 -2.57 -4.72
CA CYS A 36 -29.09 -2.34 -5.81
C CYS A 36 -28.23 -1.09 -5.57
N ILE A 37 -28.83 0.03 -5.15
CA ILE A 37 -28.10 1.27 -4.84
C ILE A 37 -27.15 1.05 -3.66
N ALA A 38 -27.62 0.38 -2.60
CA ALA A 38 -26.81 0.08 -1.43
C ALA A 38 -25.60 -0.82 -1.79
N VAL A 39 -25.80 -1.86 -2.61
CA VAL A 39 -24.73 -2.74 -3.07
C VAL A 39 -23.74 -2.00 -3.97
N ALA A 40 -24.22 -1.18 -4.90
CA ALA A 40 -23.35 -0.39 -5.79
C ALA A 40 -22.45 0.56 -5.00
N ALA A 41 -23.02 1.28 -4.02
CA ALA A 41 -22.26 2.16 -3.13
C ALA A 41 -21.27 1.36 -2.24
N GLY A 42 -21.71 0.22 -1.70
CA GLY A 42 -20.89 -0.65 -0.86
C GLY A 42 -19.69 -1.25 -1.60
N LEU A 43 -19.87 -1.69 -2.85
CA LEU A 43 -18.79 -2.20 -3.69
C LEU A 43 -17.75 -1.14 -4.02
N GLY A 44 -18.17 0.11 -4.29
CA GLY A 44 -17.25 1.22 -4.53
C GLY A 44 -16.35 1.50 -3.33
N ALA A 45 -16.93 1.57 -2.13
CA ALA A 45 -16.19 1.76 -0.89
C ALA A 45 -15.24 0.58 -0.58
N ALA A 46 -15.70 -0.65 -0.82
CA ALA A 46 -14.89 -1.85 -0.63
C ALA A 46 -13.69 -1.87 -1.60
N MET A 47 -13.89 -1.58 -2.88
CA MET A 47 -12.80 -1.55 -3.87
C MET A 47 -11.71 -0.52 -3.53
N SER A 48 -12.08 0.67 -3.06
CA SER A 48 -11.11 1.66 -2.60
C SER A 48 -10.27 1.15 -1.42
N SER A 49 -10.91 0.46 -0.49
CA SER A 49 -10.23 -0.14 0.67
C SER A 49 -9.29 -1.28 0.25
N TYR A 50 -9.72 -2.14 -0.68
CA TYR A 50 -8.87 -3.21 -1.22
C TYR A 50 -7.64 -2.66 -1.94
N ALA A 51 -7.80 -1.64 -2.78
CA ALA A 51 -6.67 -1.02 -3.48
C ALA A 51 -5.64 -0.46 -2.49
N LYS A 52 -6.10 0.20 -1.42
CA LYS A 52 -5.22 0.73 -0.36
C LYS A 52 -4.49 -0.39 0.40
N ILE A 53 -5.20 -1.46 0.77
CA ILE A 53 -4.59 -2.61 1.48
C ILE A 53 -3.53 -3.28 0.60
N THR A 54 -3.86 -3.54 -0.67
CA THR A 54 -2.91 -4.15 -1.61
C THR A 54 -1.65 -3.30 -1.77
N LEU A 55 -1.81 -1.98 -1.90
CA LEU A 55 -0.70 -1.05 -2.03
C LEU A 55 0.16 -1.02 -0.76
N GLN A 56 -0.47 -1.02 0.43
CA GLN A 56 0.24 -1.12 1.70
C GLN A 56 1.05 -2.43 1.80
N THR A 57 0.44 -3.58 1.47
CA THR A 57 1.14 -4.87 1.49
C THR A 57 2.34 -4.89 0.53
N GLN A 58 2.22 -4.28 -0.65
CA GLN A 58 3.34 -4.14 -1.57
C GLN A 58 4.45 -3.25 -1.00
N ALA A 59 4.10 -2.17 -0.28
CA ALA A 59 5.07 -1.32 0.39
C ALA A 59 5.81 -2.05 1.51
N ASP A 60 5.13 -2.86 2.32
CA ASP A 60 5.75 -3.66 3.38
C ASP A 60 6.68 -4.76 2.82
N ALA A 61 6.30 -5.38 1.70
CA ALA A 61 7.14 -6.34 0.99
C ALA A 61 8.41 -5.68 0.43
N MET A 62 8.26 -4.55 -0.25
CA MET A 62 9.38 -3.77 -0.78
C MET A 62 10.30 -3.30 0.35
N LEU A 63 9.74 -2.82 1.48
CA LEU A 63 10.53 -2.40 2.64
C LEU A 63 11.39 -3.56 3.16
N SER A 64 10.80 -4.74 3.31
CA SER A 64 11.50 -5.93 3.80
C SER A 64 12.66 -6.31 2.88
N GLN A 65 12.43 -6.33 1.57
CA GLN A 65 13.47 -6.60 0.57
C GLN A 65 14.55 -5.51 0.58
N ALA A 66 14.17 -4.24 0.67
CA ALA A 66 15.11 -3.12 0.68
C ALA A 66 16.04 -3.18 1.90
N VAL A 67 15.47 -3.46 3.07
CA VAL A 67 16.22 -3.65 4.32
C VAL A 67 17.19 -4.82 4.19
N GLU A 68 16.76 -5.95 3.63
CA GLU A 68 17.61 -7.12 3.44
C GLU A 68 18.80 -6.81 2.54
N VAL A 69 18.55 -6.24 1.36
CA VAL A 69 19.61 -5.95 0.37
C VAL A 69 20.60 -4.91 0.91
N VAL A 70 20.10 -3.81 1.48
CA VAL A 70 20.95 -2.75 2.08
C VAL A 70 21.73 -3.28 3.28
N SER A 71 21.06 -4.05 4.16
CA SER A 71 21.71 -4.67 5.31
C SER A 71 22.83 -5.60 4.88
N ASN A 72 22.58 -6.49 3.92
CA ASN A 72 23.59 -7.42 3.44
C ASN A 72 24.82 -6.68 2.90
N GLU A 73 24.62 -5.64 2.09
CA GLU A 73 25.73 -4.87 1.53
C GLU A 73 26.57 -4.19 2.62
N LEU A 74 25.93 -3.64 3.66
CA LEU A 74 26.61 -2.96 4.77
C LEU A 74 27.26 -3.92 5.78
N VAL A 75 26.62 -5.05 6.07
CA VAL A 75 27.12 -6.09 7.00
C VAL A 75 28.37 -6.74 6.44
N TYR A 76 28.38 -7.05 5.15
CA TYR A 76 29.49 -7.74 4.49
C TYR A 76 30.54 -6.81 3.88
N ALA A 77 30.41 -5.49 4.06
CA ALA A 77 31.39 -4.51 3.59
C ALA A 77 32.84 -4.91 3.97
N LEU A 78 33.73 -4.97 2.97
CA LEU A 78 35.10 -5.45 3.12
C LEU A 78 36.01 -4.45 3.84
N GLY A 79 35.63 -3.19 3.88
CA GLY A 79 36.34 -2.12 4.57
C GLY A 79 35.44 -0.90 4.72
N VAL A 80 35.72 -0.03 5.67
CA VAL A 80 35.00 1.23 5.86
C VAL A 80 36.02 2.34 6.06
N GLU A 81 35.81 3.48 5.41
CA GLU A 81 36.64 4.66 5.61
C GLU A 81 36.15 5.40 6.86
N ASP A 82 37.01 5.49 7.88
CA ASP A 82 36.67 6.05 9.19
C ASP A 82 36.07 7.45 9.10
N GLY A 83 34.92 7.64 9.76
CA GLY A 83 34.22 8.92 9.77
C GLY A 83 33.44 9.25 8.48
N SER A 84 33.29 8.30 7.56
CA SER A 84 32.52 8.46 6.32
C SER A 84 31.46 7.37 6.15
N THR A 85 30.54 7.59 5.20
CA THR A 85 29.57 6.57 4.73
C THR A 85 30.10 5.78 3.52
N LYS A 86 31.39 5.89 3.22
CA LYS A 86 32.04 5.14 2.15
C LYS A 86 32.58 3.83 2.69
N PHE A 87 32.34 2.76 1.94
CA PHE A 87 32.77 1.43 2.30
C PHE A 87 33.19 0.65 1.06
N THR A 88 33.99 -0.39 1.24
CA THR A 88 34.32 -1.33 0.16
C THR A 88 33.19 -2.32 0.03
N SER A 89 32.46 -2.24 -1.09
CA SER A 89 31.33 -3.12 -1.39
C SER A 89 31.78 -4.58 -1.47
N ALA A 90 31.01 -5.50 -0.87
CA ALA A 90 31.26 -6.93 -1.01
C ALA A 90 30.87 -7.44 -2.41
N THR A 91 29.91 -6.79 -3.04
CA THR A 91 29.41 -7.15 -4.36
C THR A 91 30.35 -6.64 -5.46
N LEU A 92 30.68 -5.34 -5.43
CA LEU A 92 31.48 -4.69 -6.47
C LEU A 92 32.99 -4.71 -6.20
N HIS A 93 33.42 -5.08 -4.99
CA HIS A 93 34.83 -5.13 -4.57
C HIS A 93 35.57 -3.78 -4.73
N GLU A 94 34.84 -2.67 -4.72
CA GLU A 94 35.37 -1.30 -4.84
C GLU A 94 34.74 -0.36 -3.81
N GLN A 95 35.29 0.85 -3.69
CA GLN A 95 34.74 1.86 -2.79
C GLN A 95 33.39 2.37 -3.32
N ALA A 96 32.37 2.27 -2.47
CA ALA A 96 31.01 2.65 -2.79
C ALA A 96 30.35 3.40 -1.61
N THR A 97 29.22 4.04 -1.88
CA THR A 97 28.32 4.57 -0.87
C THR A 97 26.88 4.29 -1.27
N LEU A 98 25.99 4.17 -0.29
CA LEU A 98 24.57 4.01 -0.57
C LEU A 98 23.88 5.37 -0.57
N ALA A 99 23.05 5.61 -1.57
CA ALA A 99 22.30 6.85 -1.67
C ALA A 99 20.95 6.65 -2.37
N SER A 100 19.97 7.45 -1.97
CA SER A 100 18.75 7.65 -2.74
C SER A 100 19.07 8.38 -4.05
N GLY A 101 18.60 7.84 -5.17
CA GLY A 101 18.80 8.46 -6.48
C GLY A 101 17.99 9.74 -6.62
N LYS A 102 18.66 10.86 -6.92
CA LYS A 102 18.01 12.17 -7.09
C LYS A 102 17.31 12.30 -8.45
N GLU A 103 17.97 11.87 -9.51
CA GLU A 103 17.44 11.94 -10.88
C GLU A 103 16.72 10.65 -11.30
N ASN A 104 17.22 9.51 -10.82
CA ASN A 104 16.61 8.21 -11.06
C ASN A 104 16.22 7.59 -9.71
N PRO A 105 14.94 7.65 -9.31
CA PRO A 105 14.53 7.29 -7.96
C PRO A 105 14.82 5.81 -7.65
N GLY A 106 15.03 5.51 -6.38
CA GLY A 106 15.45 4.18 -5.91
C GLY A 106 16.64 4.27 -4.96
N ILE A 107 17.04 3.13 -4.41
CA ILE A 107 18.25 3.02 -3.58
C ILE A 107 19.39 2.49 -4.46
N TRP A 108 20.47 3.26 -4.52
CA TRP A 108 21.60 3.00 -5.39
C TRP A 108 22.87 2.74 -4.59
N LEU A 109 23.64 1.78 -5.07
CA LEU A 109 25.05 1.61 -4.75
C LEU A 109 25.86 2.49 -5.71
N LYS A 110 26.37 3.60 -5.19
CA LYS A 110 27.16 4.58 -5.93
C LYS A 110 28.63 4.19 -5.86
N ALA A 111 29.18 3.79 -7.00
CA ALA A 111 30.54 3.30 -7.14
C ALA A 111 31.12 3.80 -8.48
N SER A 112 32.15 3.14 -9.04
CA SER A 112 32.64 3.50 -10.37
C SER A 112 31.56 3.21 -11.43
N SER A 113 30.79 2.14 -11.22
CA SER A 113 29.57 1.85 -11.97
C SER A 113 28.39 1.79 -11.01
N ASP A 114 27.52 2.79 -11.11
CA ASP A 114 26.30 2.85 -10.29
C ASP A 114 25.41 1.62 -10.53
N SER A 115 24.98 0.98 -9.44
CA SER A 115 24.06 -0.15 -9.47
C SER A 115 22.80 0.16 -8.66
N CYS A 116 21.63 -0.13 -9.23
CA CYS A 116 20.36 0.04 -8.51
C CYS A 116 20.11 -1.20 -7.66
N LEU A 117 20.09 -1.05 -6.34
CA LEU A 117 19.83 -2.15 -5.42
C LEU A 117 18.33 -2.37 -5.21
N VAL A 118 17.59 -1.26 -5.11
CA VAL A 118 16.14 -1.29 -4.89
C VAL A 118 15.50 -0.30 -5.87
N PRO A 119 14.94 -0.77 -6.99
CA PRO A 119 14.29 0.09 -7.97
C PRO A 119 12.89 0.54 -7.49
N VAL A 120 12.34 1.52 -8.20
CA VAL A 120 10.91 1.88 -8.09
C VAL A 120 10.08 0.78 -8.73
N GLU A 121 9.09 0.25 -8.01
CA GLU A 121 8.14 -0.72 -8.53
C GLU A 121 6.72 -0.38 -8.09
N ASN A 122 5.72 -0.62 -8.95
CA ASN A 122 4.29 -0.40 -8.64
C ASN A 122 3.94 1.02 -8.14
N GLY A 123 4.70 2.04 -8.55
CA GLY A 123 4.53 3.42 -8.07
C GLY A 123 4.97 3.65 -6.61
N LEU A 124 5.77 2.72 -6.07
CA LEU A 124 6.43 2.81 -4.77
C LEU A 124 7.89 3.19 -4.96
N THR A 125 8.31 4.25 -4.29
CA THR A 125 9.67 4.78 -4.35
C THR A 125 10.38 4.51 -3.03
N PRO A 126 11.41 3.64 -3.00
CA PRO A 126 12.23 3.43 -1.83
C PRO A 126 13.25 4.56 -1.69
N THR A 127 13.45 5.03 -0.47
CA THR A 127 14.43 6.05 -0.11
C THR A 127 15.22 5.60 1.10
N LEU A 128 16.54 5.78 1.01
CA LEU A 128 17.49 5.63 2.09
C LEU A 128 17.74 6.98 2.77
N ASP A 129 17.65 6.98 4.10
CA ASP A 129 17.82 8.12 4.97
C ASP A 129 18.76 7.78 6.13
N ASN A 130 19.35 8.81 6.76
CA ASN A 130 20.09 8.68 8.02
C ASN A 130 21.18 7.57 8.04
N LEU A 131 21.89 7.39 6.92
CA LEU A 131 23.00 6.44 6.79
C LEU A 131 24.21 6.96 7.57
N GLU A 132 24.63 6.23 8.60
CA GLU A 132 25.74 6.58 9.47
C GLU A 132 26.53 5.32 9.87
N TYR A 133 27.85 5.47 10.02
CA TYR A 133 28.72 4.42 10.55
C TYR A 133 29.35 4.84 11.87
N ASN A 134 29.25 3.96 12.88
CA ASN A 134 29.94 4.12 14.14
C ASN A 134 31.16 3.17 14.19
N ALA A 135 32.36 3.73 14.05
CA ALA A 135 33.61 2.97 14.06
C ALA A 135 33.89 2.28 15.42
N SER A 136 33.48 2.89 16.53
CA SER A 136 33.69 2.36 17.88
C SER A 136 32.91 1.07 18.12
N THR A 137 31.65 1.01 17.66
CA THR A 137 30.79 -0.17 17.78
C THR A 137 30.81 -1.06 16.54
N ARG A 138 31.42 -0.60 15.45
CA ARG A 138 31.43 -1.24 14.12
C ARG A 138 30.01 -1.51 13.60
N THR A 139 29.13 -0.53 13.77
CA THR A 139 27.71 -0.65 13.40
C THR A 139 27.33 0.41 12.38
N TRP A 140 26.53 -0.01 11.41
CA TRP A 140 25.81 0.87 10.49
C TRP A 140 24.42 1.14 11.04
N THR A 141 23.98 2.39 10.98
CA THR A 141 22.59 2.79 11.20
C THR A 141 22.06 3.40 9.91
N PHE A 142 20.87 3.00 9.50
CA PHE A 142 20.22 3.54 8.30
C PHE A 142 18.70 3.44 8.42
N GLY A 143 18.00 4.38 7.81
CA GLY A 143 16.55 4.38 7.65
C GLY A 143 16.17 4.06 6.21
N ILE A 144 15.11 3.28 6.02
CA ILE A 144 14.48 3.09 4.71
C ILE A 144 13.02 3.49 4.82
N THR A 145 12.54 4.28 3.87
CA THR A 145 11.15 4.67 3.73
C THR A 145 10.64 4.31 2.33
N ILE A 146 9.39 3.83 2.26
CA ILE A 146 8.70 3.52 1.00
C ILE A 146 7.60 4.56 0.81
N ASN A 147 7.69 5.30 -0.29
CA ASN A 147 6.83 6.43 -0.55
C ASN A 147 5.95 6.19 -1.79
N SER A 148 4.72 6.69 -1.77
CA SER A 148 3.85 6.70 -2.95
C SER A 148 3.06 8.01 -2.98
N GLY A 149 3.06 8.69 -4.12
CA GLY A 149 2.34 9.97 -4.28
C GLY A 149 2.68 11.03 -3.23
N GLY A 150 3.94 11.07 -2.77
CA GLY A 150 4.42 12.03 -1.76
C GLY A 150 4.09 11.67 -0.30
N LYS A 151 3.54 10.49 -0.03
CA LYS A 151 3.29 9.99 1.33
C LYS A 151 4.14 8.77 1.61
N THR A 152 4.69 8.71 2.82
CA THR A 152 5.33 7.49 3.34
C THR A 152 4.26 6.48 3.73
N LEU A 153 4.41 5.26 3.24
CA LEU A 153 3.49 4.16 3.49
C LEU A 153 4.07 3.15 4.47
N ALA A 154 5.38 2.91 4.36
CA ALA A 154 6.12 2.03 5.24
C ALA A 154 7.51 2.64 5.49
N GLY A 155 8.10 2.37 6.64
CA GLY A 155 9.46 2.79 6.92
C GLY A 155 10.01 2.17 8.20
N THR A 156 11.32 2.03 8.26
CA THR A 156 12.01 1.50 9.44
C THR A 156 13.43 2.05 9.53
N THR A 157 13.97 2.07 10.75
CA THR A 157 15.38 2.35 11.02
C THR A 157 16.03 1.09 11.55
N MET A 158 17.16 0.72 10.98
CA MET A 158 17.91 -0.48 11.31
C MET A 158 19.31 -0.11 11.80
N THR A 159 19.81 -0.88 12.75
CA THR A 159 21.22 -0.87 13.15
C THR A 159 21.80 -2.27 12.99
N VAL A 160 22.83 -2.39 12.17
CA VAL A 160 23.45 -3.67 11.81
C VAL A 160 24.93 -3.64 12.12
N LYS A 161 25.47 -4.74 12.65
CA LYS A 161 26.89 -4.88 12.96
C LYS A 161 27.64 -5.38 11.74
N ARG A 162 28.72 -4.71 11.36
CA ARG A 162 29.62 -5.16 10.30
C ARG A 162 30.32 -6.47 10.74
N ILE A 163 30.33 -7.46 9.85
CA ILE A 163 31.01 -8.74 10.06
C ILE A 163 32.37 -8.77 9.33
N GLY A 164 32.57 -7.91 8.31
CA GLY A 164 33.84 -7.76 7.61
C GLY A 164 35.01 -7.47 8.55
N SER A 165 36.11 -8.21 8.36
CA SER A 165 37.36 -8.12 9.11
C SER A 165 38.09 -6.79 8.91
#